data_AF-A0A9R1DV33-F1
#
_entry.id   AF-A0A9R1DV33-F1
#
_cell.length_a   1.000
_cell.length_b   1.000
_cell.length_c   1.000
_cell.angle_alpha   90.00
_cell.angle_beta   90.00
_cell.angle_gamma   90.00
#
_symmetry.space_group_name_H-M   'P 1'
#
loop_
_entity.id
_entity.type
_entity.pdbx_description
1 polymer ?
#
loop_
_entity_poly.entity_id
_entity_poly.type
_entity_poly.pdbx_seq_one_letter_code
_entity_poly.pdbx_strand_id
1 'polypeptide(L)'
;MATGDTLRKVDNHDWYGYIGSAPYPDEIGNGQWAAFHHVHRAGEPSGSVGAVVYRGKNGEGEQKDYLVAWSTPWGMWYRNKAYCEIGAVNCYQNLWAGMYNRVANSDYSSSARSNGCEIDARIETGDSPKFTAKITVR
;
A
#
# COMPACT_ATOMS: atom_id res chain seq x y z
N MET A 1 2.64 8.26 -24.88
CA MET A 1 1.24 7.77 -25.04
C MET A 1 0.69 7.60 -23.64
N ALA A 2 -0.41 8.28 -23.30
CA ALA A 2 -1.02 8.17 -21.97
C ALA A 2 -2.16 7.16 -22.03
N THR A 3 -1.92 5.93 -21.58
CA THR A 3 -2.99 5.03 -21.15
C THR A 3 -2.48 4.31 -19.92
N GLY A 4 -2.36 5.05 -18.81
CA GLY A 4 -2.35 4.38 -17.50
C GLY A 4 -3.61 3.53 -17.46
N ASP A 5 -3.45 2.21 -17.38
CA ASP A 5 -4.58 1.29 -17.33
C ASP A 5 -5.25 1.38 -15.95
N THR A 6 -6.49 0.91 -15.85
CA THR A 6 -7.19 0.83 -14.55
C THR A 6 -6.43 -0.13 -13.63
N LEU A 7 -6.11 0.34 -12.42
CA LEU A 7 -5.55 -0.51 -11.37
C LEU A 7 -6.68 -1.37 -10.79
N ARG A 8 -6.41 -2.66 -10.58
CA ARG A 8 -7.37 -3.60 -10.00
C ARG A 8 -6.83 -4.22 -8.72
N LYS A 9 -7.60 -4.22 -7.63
CA LYS A 9 -7.21 -4.92 -6.42
C LYS A 9 -7.12 -6.42 -6.70
N VAL A 10 -6.01 -7.04 -6.31
CA VAL A 10 -5.78 -8.48 -6.51
C VAL A 10 -5.51 -9.23 -5.21
N ASP A 11 -5.05 -8.53 -4.17
CA ASP A 11 -4.79 -9.13 -2.86
C ASP A 11 -4.76 -8.05 -1.76
N ASN A 12 -4.95 -8.45 -0.50
CA ASN A 12 -4.76 -7.59 0.65
C ASN A 12 -4.44 -8.43 1.90
N HIS A 13 -3.83 -7.79 2.89
CA HIS A 13 -3.52 -8.44 4.16
C HIS A 13 -3.56 -7.44 5.31
N ASP A 14 -4.27 -7.80 6.37
CA ASP A 14 -4.38 -7.00 7.59
C ASP A 14 -3.63 -7.74 8.70
N TRP A 15 -2.42 -7.28 9.05
CA TRP A 15 -1.63 -7.87 10.13
C TRP A 15 -2.17 -7.46 11.51
N TYR A 16 -2.54 -6.19 11.66
CA TYR A 16 -3.14 -5.64 12.87
C TYR A 16 -4.19 -4.61 12.49
N GLY A 17 -5.34 -4.63 13.17
CA GLY A 17 -6.48 -3.81 12.77
C GLY A 17 -7.39 -4.53 11.78
N TYR A 18 -8.19 -3.73 11.06
CA TYR A 18 -9.08 -4.19 10.00
C TYR A 18 -9.55 -3.02 9.13
N ILE A 19 -9.97 -3.34 7.91
CA ILE A 19 -10.67 -2.40 7.03
C ILE A 19 -12.02 -1.98 7.65
N GLY A 20 -12.28 -0.67 7.69
CA GLY A 20 -13.54 -0.12 8.17
C GLY A 20 -14.72 -0.39 7.23
N SER A 21 -15.79 0.38 7.36
CA SER A 21 -17.02 0.19 6.58
C SER A 21 -16.82 0.38 5.06
N ALA A 22 -15.83 1.17 4.66
CA ALA A 22 -15.46 1.35 3.26
C ALA A 22 -14.38 0.31 2.90
N PRO A 23 -14.67 -0.64 1.99
CA PRO A 23 -13.70 -1.67 1.61
C PRO A 23 -12.53 -1.07 0.84
N TYR A 24 -11.46 -1.84 0.69
CA TYR A 24 -10.40 -1.52 -0.26
C TYR A 24 -10.99 -1.39 -1.68
N PRO A 25 -10.77 -0.27 -2.40
CA PRO A 25 -11.29 -0.05 -3.74
C PRO A 25 -10.91 -1.19 -4.68
N ASP A 26 -11.88 -1.75 -5.41
CA ASP A 26 -11.61 -2.84 -6.34
C ASP A 26 -10.96 -2.35 -7.63
N GLU A 27 -11.31 -1.14 -8.09
CA GLU A 27 -10.77 -0.52 -9.29
C GLU A 27 -10.41 0.95 -9.04
N ILE A 28 -9.30 1.42 -9.63
CA ILE A 28 -8.88 2.82 -9.61
C ILE A 28 -8.50 3.20 -11.04
N GLY A 29 -9.32 4.04 -11.69
CA GLY A 29 -9.04 4.52 -13.03
C GLY A 29 -7.84 5.47 -13.07
N ASN A 30 -7.22 5.58 -14.25
CA ASN A 30 -6.11 6.51 -14.44
C ASN A 30 -6.53 7.97 -14.23
N GLY A 31 -5.72 8.71 -13.47
CA GLY A 31 -6.02 10.08 -13.04
C GLY A 31 -7.06 10.18 -11.93
N GLN A 32 -7.62 9.06 -11.44
CA GLN A 32 -8.55 9.05 -10.32
C GLN A 32 -7.83 8.82 -8.99
N TRP A 33 -8.53 9.19 -7.92
CA TRP A 33 -8.15 8.89 -6.55
C TRP A 33 -9.20 7.96 -5.94
N ALA A 34 -8.75 7.06 -5.07
CA ALA A 34 -9.62 6.26 -4.24
C ALA A 34 -9.14 6.31 -2.79
N ALA A 35 -10.05 6.10 -1.85
CA ALA A 35 -9.78 6.21 -0.43
C ALA A 35 -10.41 5.04 0.32
N PHE A 36 -9.78 4.67 1.42
CA PHE A 36 -10.27 3.68 2.37
C PHE A 36 -9.87 4.10 3.78
N HIS A 37 -10.46 3.46 4.79
CA HIS A 37 -10.13 3.72 6.18
C HIS A 37 -9.82 2.40 6.88
N HIS A 38 -8.58 2.23 7.33
CA HIS A 38 -8.13 1.07 8.07
C HIS A 38 -7.85 1.47 9.52
N VAL A 39 -8.42 0.72 10.47
CA VAL A 39 -8.47 1.11 11.88
C VAL A 39 -7.87 0.05 12.77
N HIS A 40 -7.38 0.46 13.94
CA HIS A 40 -7.02 -0.49 14.97
C HIS A 40 -8.28 -1.12 15.59
N ARG A 41 -8.12 -2.27 16.25
CA ARG A 41 -9.20 -2.91 17.01
C ARG A 41 -9.38 -2.21 18.34
N ALA A 42 -10.64 -1.98 18.73
CA ALA A 42 -10.94 -1.37 20.02
C ALA A 42 -10.50 -2.31 21.16
N GLY A 43 -9.76 -1.78 22.13
CA GLY A 43 -9.29 -2.55 23.28
C GLY A 43 -8.00 -3.37 23.04
N GLU A 44 -7.42 -3.32 21.85
CA GLU A 44 -6.11 -3.93 21.57
C GLU A 44 -4.99 -2.88 21.65
N PRO A 45 -3.86 -3.16 22.34
CA PRO A 45 -2.69 -2.28 22.37
C PRO A 45 -1.88 -2.41 21.07
N SER A 46 -2.56 -2.44 19.93
CA SER A 46 -1.98 -2.59 18.60
C SER A 46 -2.40 -1.43 17.71
N GLY A 47 -1.54 -1.14 16.74
CA GLY A 47 -1.79 -0.14 15.72
C GLY A 47 -2.73 -0.60 14.60
N SER A 48 -2.63 0.08 13.47
CA SER A 48 -3.18 -0.37 12.19
C SER A 48 -2.03 -0.69 11.25
N VAL A 49 -1.94 -1.95 10.81
CA VAL A 49 -0.87 -2.44 9.94
C VAL A 49 -1.49 -3.33 8.88
N GLY A 50 -1.39 -2.89 7.63
CA GLY A 50 -2.01 -3.58 6.50
C GLY A 50 -1.30 -3.31 5.19
N ALA A 51 -1.67 -4.09 4.18
CA ALA A 51 -1.20 -3.97 2.82
C ALA A 51 -2.32 -4.23 1.82
N VAL A 52 -2.25 -3.56 0.67
CA VAL A 52 -3.09 -3.83 -0.50
C VAL A 52 -2.20 -3.98 -1.72
N VAL A 53 -2.54 -4.93 -2.58
CA VAL A 53 -1.88 -5.16 -3.86
C VAL A 53 -2.84 -4.81 -4.98
N TYR A 54 -2.41 -3.88 -5.82
CA TYR A 54 -3.10 -3.54 -7.06
C TYR A 54 -2.33 -4.07 -8.26
N ARG A 55 -3.02 -4.55 -9.28
CA ARG A 55 -2.45 -4.95 -10.57
C ARG A 55 -2.75 -3.91 -11.62
N GLY A 56 -1.75 -3.60 -12.42
CA GLY A 56 -1.88 -2.74 -13.59
C GLY A 56 -0.69 -2.88 -14.53
N LYS A 57 -0.76 -2.18 -15.67
CA LYS A 57 0.33 -2.18 -16.64
C LYS A 57 1.39 -1.15 -16.29
N ASN A 58 2.65 -1.51 -16.55
CA ASN A 58 3.76 -0.58 -16.49
C ASN A 58 3.88 0.28 -17.78
N GLY A 59 4.95 1.08 -17.90
CA GLY A 59 5.18 1.94 -19.08
C GLY A 59 5.41 1.17 -20.38
N GLU A 60 5.78 -0.11 -20.27
CA GLU A 60 5.99 -1.03 -21.40
C GLU A 60 4.74 -1.86 -21.72
N GLY A 61 3.65 -1.70 -20.96
CA GLY A 61 2.41 -2.46 -21.14
C GLY A 61 2.42 -3.84 -20.45
N GLU A 62 3.46 -4.18 -19.69
CA GLU A 62 3.52 -5.43 -18.93
C GLU A 62 2.71 -5.33 -17.63
N GLN A 63 2.01 -6.40 -17.26
CA GLN A 63 1.31 -6.46 -15.98
C GLN A 63 2.31 -6.55 -14.83
N LYS A 64 2.13 -5.70 -13.81
CA LYS A 64 2.86 -5.69 -12.54
C LYS A 64 1.90 -5.61 -11.37
N ASP A 65 2.36 -6.10 -10.23
CA ASP A 65 1.68 -5.94 -8.95
C ASP A 65 2.36 -4.80 -8.18
N TYR A 66 1.55 -3.88 -7.69
CA TYR A 66 1.93 -2.69 -6.93
C TYR A 66 1.45 -2.88 -5.50
N LEU A 67 2.38 -3.19 -4.60
CA LEU A 67 2.11 -3.33 -3.18
C LEU A 67 2.23 -1.96 -2.51
N VAL A 68 1.23 -1.62 -1.70
CA VAL A 68 1.26 -0.49 -0.76
C VAL A 68 0.95 -1.00 0.63
N ALA A 69 1.73 -0.58 1.60
CA ALA A 69 1.57 -1.01 2.98
C ALA A 69 1.85 0.14 3.96
N TRP A 70 1.22 0.04 5.12
CA TRP A 70 1.31 1.04 6.18
C TRP A 70 1.48 0.37 7.55
N SER A 71 2.05 1.12 8.49
CA SER A 71 1.98 0.82 9.92
C SER A 71 1.77 2.10 10.70
N THR A 72 0.76 2.12 11.57
CA THR A 72 0.48 3.19 12.53
C THR A 72 0.52 2.58 13.93
N PRO A 73 1.71 2.35 14.50
CA PRO A 73 1.91 1.58 15.73
C PRO A 73 1.25 2.23 16.95
N TRP A 74 0.94 1.41 17.95
CA TRP A 74 0.43 1.90 19.22
C TRP A 74 1.58 2.35 20.12
N GLY A 75 1.68 3.66 20.37
CA GLY A 75 2.62 4.26 21.32
C GLY A 75 3.50 5.35 20.74
N MET A 76 3.69 6.44 21.50
CA MET A 76 4.38 7.67 21.08
C MET A 76 5.84 7.49 20.62
N TRP A 77 6.49 6.39 20.99
CA TRP A 77 7.90 6.13 20.67
C TRP A 77 8.09 5.41 19.33
N TYR A 78 7.01 4.89 18.76
CA TYR A 78 7.04 4.18 17.49
C TYR A 78 6.65 5.13 16.36
N ARG A 79 7.32 4.98 15.21
CA ARG A 79 7.12 5.82 14.04
C ARG A 79 6.15 5.16 13.07
N ASN A 80 5.32 5.98 12.43
CA ASN A 80 4.51 5.54 11.31
C ASN A 80 5.40 5.08 10.17
N LYS A 81 4.93 4.08 9.43
CA LYS A 81 5.66 3.45 8.33
C LYS A 81 4.83 3.48 7.07
N ALA A 82 5.47 3.83 5.97
CA ALA A 82 4.96 3.64 4.62
C ALA A 82 5.91 2.72 3.88
N TYR A 83 5.36 1.78 3.11
CA TYR A 83 6.13 0.89 2.27
C TYR A 83 5.43 0.67 0.94
N CYS A 84 6.20 0.60 -0.13
CA CYS A 84 5.70 0.17 -1.43
C CYS A 84 6.74 -0.63 -2.19
N GLU A 85 6.28 -1.50 -3.07
CA GLU A 85 7.13 -2.30 -3.94
C GLU A 85 6.40 -2.58 -5.26
N ILE A 86 7.17 -2.76 -6.34
CA ILE A 86 6.67 -3.21 -7.63
C ILE A 86 7.20 -4.61 -7.88
N GLY A 87 6.30 -5.55 -8.14
CA GLY A 87 6.59 -6.95 -8.31
C GLY A 87 5.99 -7.54 -9.57
N ALA A 88 6.40 -8.77 -9.88
CA ALA A 88 5.74 -9.56 -10.91
C ALA A 88 4.32 -9.95 -10.46
N VAL A 89 3.48 -10.28 -11.43
CA VAL A 89 2.12 -10.81 -11.19
C VAL A 89 2.14 -11.94 -10.16
N ASN A 90 1.34 -11.81 -9.10
CA ASN A 90 1.16 -12.74 -7.99
C ASN A 90 2.39 -12.97 -7.11
N CYS A 91 3.44 -12.14 -7.18
CA CYS A 91 4.70 -12.42 -6.46
C CYS A 91 4.59 -12.30 -4.93
N TYR A 92 3.57 -11.64 -4.40
CA TYR A 92 3.39 -11.42 -2.95
C TYR A 92 2.59 -12.53 -2.27
N GLN A 93 2.00 -13.43 -3.04
CA GLN A 93 1.24 -14.55 -2.50
C GLN A 93 2.13 -15.39 -1.57
N ASN A 94 1.67 -15.60 -0.33
CA ASN A 94 2.40 -16.33 0.72
C ASN A 94 3.68 -15.66 1.26
N LEU A 95 3.98 -14.40 0.91
CA LEU A 95 5.16 -13.68 1.42
C LEU A 95 4.83 -12.69 2.55
N TRP A 96 3.62 -12.75 3.12
CA TRP A 96 3.13 -11.78 4.10
C TRP A 96 4.01 -11.62 5.34
N ALA A 97 4.60 -12.70 5.85
CA ALA A 97 5.52 -12.62 6.98
C ALA A 97 6.80 -11.83 6.62
N GLY A 98 7.34 -12.03 5.42
CA GLY A 98 8.47 -11.26 4.90
C GLY A 98 8.12 -9.80 4.66
N MET A 99 6.91 -9.53 4.14
CA MET A 99 6.42 -8.18 3.91
C MET A 99 6.23 -7.40 5.22
N TYR A 100 5.71 -8.04 6.27
CA TYR A 100 5.61 -7.42 7.59
C TYR A 100 6.96 -6.90 8.08
N ASN A 101 8.01 -7.71 7.95
CA ASN A 101 9.36 -7.30 8.34
C ASN A 101 9.87 -6.11 7.50
N ARG A 102 9.54 -6.06 6.21
CA ARG A 102 9.90 -4.91 5.35
C ARG A 102 9.19 -3.64 5.78
N VAL A 103 7.89 -3.71 6.09
CA VAL A 103 7.11 -2.57 6.62
C VAL A 103 7.65 -2.10 7.96
N ALA A 104 7.98 -3.03 8.88
CA ALA A 104 8.53 -2.68 10.19
C ALA A 104 9.87 -1.94 10.10
N ASN A 105 10.69 -2.27 9.10
CA ASN A 105 12.00 -1.65 8.85
C ASN A 105 11.95 -0.44 7.91
N SER A 106 10.78 -0.02 7.42
CA SER A 106 10.67 1.15 6.56
C SER A 106 10.68 2.47 7.35
N ASP A 107 10.40 3.58 6.68
CA ASP A 107 10.28 4.90 7.31
C ASP A 107 8.95 5.56 6.89
N TYR A 108 8.80 6.87 7.14
CA TYR A 108 7.61 7.64 6.75
C TYR A 108 7.33 7.68 5.24
N SER A 109 8.28 7.24 4.42
CA SER A 109 8.11 7.14 2.98
C SER A 109 8.88 5.96 2.39
N SER A 110 8.43 5.54 1.21
CA SER A 110 9.06 4.51 0.39
C SER A 110 8.79 4.82 -1.08
N SER A 111 9.70 4.44 -1.96
CA SER A 111 9.48 4.51 -3.40
C SER A 111 10.15 3.34 -4.12
N ALA A 112 9.59 2.95 -5.25
CA ALA A 112 10.12 1.90 -6.10
C ALA A 112 9.93 2.26 -7.58
N ARG A 113 10.83 1.76 -8.44
CA ARG A 113 10.79 1.98 -9.89
C ARG A 113 11.01 0.67 -10.64
N SER A 114 10.29 0.48 -11.73
CA SER A 114 10.43 -0.67 -12.62
C SER A 114 9.84 -0.36 -14.00
N ASN A 115 10.59 -0.60 -15.08
CA ASN A 115 10.10 -0.62 -16.48
C ASN A 115 9.11 0.52 -16.82
N GLY A 116 9.56 1.76 -16.70
CA GLY A 116 8.73 2.94 -16.99
C GLY A 116 7.64 3.23 -15.96
N CYS A 117 7.70 2.64 -14.78
CA CYS A 117 6.79 2.94 -13.67
C CYS A 117 7.52 3.31 -12.39
N GLU A 118 6.86 4.15 -11.61
CA GLU A 118 7.27 4.55 -10.27
C GLU A 118 6.07 4.48 -9.34
N ILE A 119 6.31 4.05 -8.10
CA ILE A 119 5.37 4.14 -7.00
C ILE A 119 6.03 4.87 -5.85
N ASP A 120 5.28 5.78 -5.22
CA ASP A 120 5.68 6.53 -4.04
C ASP A 120 4.62 6.37 -2.97
N ALA A 121 5.00 5.93 -1.78
CA ALA A 121 4.15 5.85 -0.60
C ALA A 121 4.68 6.79 0.50
N ARG A 122 3.76 7.47 1.19
CA ARG A 122 4.06 8.39 2.30
C ARG A 122 3.01 8.27 3.38
N ILE A 123 3.41 8.44 4.63
CA ILE A 123 2.52 8.52 5.78
C ILE A 123 2.89 9.70 6.65
N GLU A 124 1.89 10.42 7.14
CA GLU A 124 2.06 11.52 8.08
C GLU A 124 2.40 11.03 9.49
N THR A 125 2.75 11.95 10.39
CA THR A 125 2.95 11.68 11.82
C THR A 125 1.62 11.70 12.58
N GLY A 126 1.62 11.21 13.82
CA GLY A 126 0.45 11.19 14.71
C GLY A 126 -0.35 9.89 14.64
N ASP A 127 -1.44 9.83 15.40
CA ASP A 127 -2.17 8.59 15.69
C ASP A 127 -3.27 8.26 14.66
N SER A 128 -3.67 9.25 13.84
CA SER A 128 -4.63 9.07 12.74
C SER A 128 -4.07 9.70 11.46
N PRO A 129 -2.92 9.22 10.97
CA PRO A 129 -2.19 9.87 9.90
C PRO A 129 -2.85 9.64 8.55
N LYS A 130 -2.68 10.61 7.63
CA LYS A 130 -2.98 10.35 6.22
C LYS A 130 -1.86 9.52 5.60
N PHE A 131 -2.22 8.37 5.04
CA PHE A 131 -1.37 7.61 4.13
C PHE A 131 -1.70 8.00 2.68
N THR A 132 -0.69 8.15 1.83
CA THR A 132 -0.86 8.44 0.40
C THR A 132 0.10 7.58 -0.39
N ALA A 133 -0.44 6.88 -1.40
CA ALA A 133 0.35 6.21 -2.41
C ALA A 133 0.01 6.77 -3.79
N LYS A 134 1.03 6.97 -4.62
CA LYS A 134 0.89 7.45 -5.99
C LYS A 134 1.69 6.55 -6.91
N ILE A 135 1.04 6.05 -7.96
CA ILE A 135 1.68 5.31 -9.04
C ILE A 135 1.74 6.23 -10.26
N THR A 136 2.90 6.29 -10.91
CA THR A 136 3.14 7.12 -12.09
C THR A 136 3.74 6.24 -13.20
N VAL A 137 3.06 6.20 -14.35
CA VAL A 137 3.57 5.61 -15.58
C VAL A 137 4.29 6.71 -16.38
N ARG A 138 5.50 6.42 -16.89
CA ARG A 138 6.35 7.36 -17.63
C ARG A 138 6.53 6.90 -19.07
#